data_AF-A0A441TU19-F1
#
_entry.id   AF-A0A441TU19-F1
#
_cell.length_a   1.000
_cell.length_b   1.000
_cell.length_c   1.000
_cell.angle_alpha   90.00
_cell.angle_beta   90.00
_cell.angle_gamma   90.00
#
_symmetry.space_group_name_H-M   'P 1'
#
loop_
_entity.id
_entity.type
_entity.pdbx_description
1 polymer ?
#
loop_
_entity_poly.entity_id
_entity_poly.type
_entity_poly.pdbx_seq_one_letter_code
_entity_poly.pdbx_strand_id
1 'polypeptide(L)'
;MRTSRRFFLSGASALAATMVAGGASAQDVIADILKSSGRGNWNDQFDARASEGGKVASTLPIVSLQTVAYTEQAIAQYQNIVAQGGWEPVPDTKKLQLGVIDPDVVPLRRRLMVSGDLGQSAGLSEAFDSYVDAAVKRFQARHGLPSDGTLGQYSYAAMNVSAQVRLGQLQTNLQRLNERAGTLGNRYVLVDIPGAQVEAVENDRVVLRHTAVVGKIDRQTPIVDSKINEIIVNPYWNAPVSIVRKDIIPLMRKDPNYLKDSKIRLFAPDGSEVDPLTVDWSTDDAEKYRFRQDPGAGNAMASVKINFPSPDGVYMHDTPQQSLFGKMMRFDSSGCVRVQNVRDLVTWILRDTPGWSRQHFEAAIKSGENIPVQVTNPVPVFFLYISAWSTGPGVVQFRDDIYGLDGANELQITSAL
;
A
#
# COMPACT_ATOMS: atom_id res chain seq x y z
N MET A 1 -52.75 -23.05 53.06
CA MET A 1 -52.28 -24.26 53.78
C MET A 1 -51.83 -25.30 52.77
N ARG A 2 -50.70 -25.98 53.09
CA ARG A 2 -50.14 -27.20 52.49
C ARG A 2 -49.37 -27.09 51.16
N THR A 3 -48.05 -27.10 51.39
CA THR A 3 -46.94 -27.59 50.57
C THR A 3 -47.13 -29.02 50.06
N SER A 4 -46.54 -29.36 48.91
CA SER A 4 -45.66 -30.53 48.76
C SER A 4 -44.87 -30.51 47.44
N ARG A 5 -43.57 -30.75 47.58
CA ARG A 5 -42.56 -30.97 46.52
C ARG A 5 -42.69 -32.38 45.93
N ARG A 6 -42.32 -32.56 44.66
CA ARG A 6 -41.35 -33.61 44.24
C ARG A 6 -40.78 -33.30 42.85
N PHE A 7 -39.45 -33.36 42.83
CA PHE A 7 -38.54 -33.25 41.71
C PHE A 7 -38.69 -34.44 40.74
N PHE A 8 -38.50 -34.19 39.45
CA PHE A 8 -37.72 -35.10 38.59
C PHE A 8 -37.01 -34.32 37.48
N LEU A 9 -35.75 -34.70 37.26
CA LEU A 9 -34.76 -34.11 36.36
C LEU A 9 -34.90 -34.61 34.92
N SER A 10 -34.75 -33.68 33.97
CA SER A 10 -34.19 -33.88 32.62
C SER A 10 -34.00 -32.47 32.05
N GLY A 11 -32.80 -31.90 32.02
CA GLY A 11 -31.74 -32.32 31.09
C GLY A 11 -31.84 -31.46 29.82
N ALA A 12 -31.52 -30.17 29.92
CA ALA A 12 -31.40 -29.26 28.79
C ALA A 12 -30.07 -28.50 28.92
N SER A 13 -29.01 -29.08 28.37
CA SER A 13 -27.74 -28.43 28.11
C SER A 13 -27.96 -27.42 26.98
N ALA A 14 -28.13 -26.15 27.34
CA ALA A 14 -28.02 -25.06 26.40
C ALA A 14 -26.54 -24.92 26.00
N LEU A 15 -26.19 -25.39 24.81
CA LEU A 15 -24.95 -25.03 24.13
C LEU A 15 -25.03 -23.53 23.78
N ALA A 16 -24.58 -22.69 24.70
CA ALA A 16 -24.22 -21.32 24.38
C ALA A 16 -23.00 -21.38 23.46
N ALA A 17 -23.24 -21.33 22.15
CA ALA A 17 -22.19 -21.09 21.17
C ALA A 17 -21.67 -19.66 21.41
N THR A 18 -20.59 -19.55 22.18
CA THR A 18 -19.76 -18.36 22.22
C THR A 18 -19.16 -18.17 20.84
N MET A 19 -19.84 -17.37 20.02
CA MET A 19 -19.21 -16.77 18.85
C MET A 19 -18.11 -15.84 19.38
N VAL A 20 -16.89 -16.36 19.42
CA VAL A 20 -15.69 -15.53 19.47
C VAL A 20 -15.66 -14.81 18.12
N ALA A 21 -16.31 -13.65 18.07
CA ALA A 21 -15.96 -12.64 17.09
C ALA A 21 -14.49 -12.32 17.35
N GLY A 22 -13.61 -12.94 16.57
CA GLY A 22 -12.21 -12.55 16.49
C GLY A 22 -12.20 -11.13 15.98
N GLY A 23 -12.17 -10.16 16.90
CA GLY A 23 -11.89 -8.78 16.55
C GLY A 23 -10.57 -8.78 15.79
N ALA A 24 -10.59 -8.27 14.57
CA ALA A 24 -9.37 -7.88 13.88
C ALA A 24 -8.67 -6.87 14.79
N SER A 25 -7.71 -7.34 15.58
CA SER A 25 -6.80 -6.48 16.32
C SER A 25 -6.02 -5.73 15.26
N ALA A 26 -6.34 -4.46 15.06
CA ALA A 26 -5.46 -3.52 14.40
C ALA A 26 -4.17 -3.50 15.23
N GLN A 27 -3.18 -4.30 14.82
CA GLN A 27 -1.83 -4.18 15.35
C GLN A 27 -1.36 -2.76 15.04
N ASP A 28 -0.95 -2.03 16.08
CA ASP A 28 -0.45 -0.67 15.97
C ASP A 28 0.89 -0.70 15.23
N VAL A 29 0.85 -0.66 13.89
CA VAL A 29 2.05 -0.78 13.03
C VAL A 29 3.13 0.24 13.39
N ILE A 30 2.76 1.41 13.89
CA ILE A 30 3.72 2.40 14.39
C ILE A 30 4.43 1.89 15.65
N ALA A 31 3.70 1.26 16.59
CA ALA A 31 4.28 0.59 17.75
C ALA A 31 5.22 -0.53 17.32
N ASP A 32 4.82 -1.35 16.35
CA ASP A 32 5.67 -2.42 15.85
C ASP A 32 6.93 -1.85 15.18
N ILE A 33 6.83 -0.74 14.42
CA ILE A 33 7.99 -0.13 13.74
C ILE A 33 9.01 0.31 14.78
N LEU A 34 8.51 0.92 15.84
CA LEU A 34 9.32 1.46 16.92
C LEU A 34 9.87 0.37 17.85
N LYS A 35 9.18 -0.78 17.96
CA LYS A 35 9.63 -1.98 18.70
C LYS A 35 10.46 -2.97 17.89
N SER A 36 10.55 -2.81 16.57
CA SER A 36 11.23 -3.79 15.70
C SER A 36 12.72 -3.91 16.05
N SER A 37 13.17 -5.14 16.32
CA SER A 37 14.59 -5.45 16.46
C SER A 37 15.28 -5.23 15.11
N GLY A 38 16.39 -4.49 15.12
CA GLY A 38 16.96 -3.85 13.93
C GLY A 38 17.21 -4.77 12.72
N ARG A 39 17.30 -4.11 11.56
CA ARG A 39 17.60 -4.70 10.24
C ARG A 39 18.74 -5.74 10.32
N GLY A 40 18.45 -6.96 9.89
CA GLY A 40 19.45 -8.03 9.75
C GLY A 40 20.57 -7.66 8.79
N ASN A 41 21.76 -8.23 9.01
CA ASN A 41 22.93 -8.04 8.15
C ASN A 41 22.67 -8.61 6.75
N TRP A 42 22.54 -7.73 5.75
CA TRP A 42 22.86 -7.79 4.31
C TRP A 42 22.91 -9.12 3.51
N ASN A 43 22.34 -10.22 3.99
CA ASN A 43 22.19 -11.49 3.27
C ASN A 43 20.73 -11.96 3.14
N ASP A 44 19.76 -11.16 3.60
CA ASP A 44 18.35 -11.49 3.41
C ASP A 44 17.94 -11.22 1.96
N GLN A 45 17.62 -12.32 1.28
CA GLN A 45 17.16 -12.49 -0.10
C GLN A 45 15.88 -11.69 -0.47
N PHE A 46 15.45 -10.73 0.35
CA PHE A 46 14.26 -9.92 0.18
C PHE A 46 14.36 -8.96 -1.02
N ASP A 47 15.60 -8.58 -1.39
CA ASP A 47 15.88 -7.69 -2.52
C ASP A 47 15.80 -8.40 -3.88
N ALA A 48 15.69 -9.74 -3.91
CA ALA A 48 15.81 -10.56 -5.11
C ALA A 48 14.49 -11.20 -5.57
N ARG A 49 13.36 -10.50 -5.44
CA ARG A 49 12.09 -10.94 -6.06
C ARG A 49 11.29 -9.76 -6.63
N ALA A 50 11.79 -9.19 -7.71
CA ALA A 50 10.89 -8.68 -8.73
C ALA A 50 10.20 -9.89 -9.36
N SER A 51 9.06 -10.32 -8.81
CA SER A 51 8.36 -11.49 -9.35
C SER A 51 7.83 -11.15 -10.73
N GLU A 52 8.35 -11.87 -11.72
CA GLU A 52 7.90 -11.91 -13.10
C GLU A 52 6.40 -12.26 -13.18
N GLY A 53 5.56 -11.24 -13.30
CA GLY A 53 4.20 -11.36 -13.84
C GLY A 53 4.24 -11.14 -15.34
N GLY A 54 4.31 -12.22 -16.13
CA GLY A 54 4.36 -12.18 -17.58
C GLY A 54 3.34 -11.21 -18.20
N LYS A 55 3.82 -10.29 -19.06
CA LYS A 55 3.06 -9.34 -19.88
C LYS A 55 2.15 -8.31 -19.16
N VAL A 56 2.20 -8.17 -17.84
CA VAL A 56 1.42 -7.14 -17.10
C VAL A 56 2.28 -5.93 -16.71
N ALA A 57 3.58 -6.14 -16.49
CA ALA A 57 4.51 -5.07 -16.21
C ALA A 57 4.88 -4.30 -17.50
N SER A 58 4.58 -3.01 -17.53
CA SER A 58 4.97 -2.09 -18.60
C SER A 58 6.06 -1.13 -18.14
N THR A 59 6.94 -0.73 -19.05
CA THR A 59 7.86 0.40 -18.85
C THR A 59 7.19 1.74 -19.16
N LEU A 60 5.94 1.71 -19.62
CA LEU A 60 5.14 2.91 -19.81
C LEU A 60 4.72 3.48 -18.45
N PRO A 61 4.92 4.78 -18.19
CA PRO A 61 4.47 5.43 -16.96
C PRO A 61 2.96 5.34 -16.76
N ILE A 62 2.51 5.28 -15.52
CA ILE A 62 1.08 5.32 -15.19
C ILE A 62 0.43 6.58 -15.76
N VAL A 63 1.15 7.70 -15.79
CA VAL A 63 0.67 8.97 -16.37
C VAL A 63 1.53 9.33 -17.57
N SER A 64 0.98 9.15 -18.77
CA SER A 64 1.57 9.56 -20.04
C SER A 64 0.48 9.77 -21.09
N LEU A 65 0.80 10.48 -22.17
CA LEU A 65 -0.13 10.63 -23.31
C LEU A 65 -0.50 9.28 -23.95
N GLN A 66 0.42 8.30 -23.95
CA GLN A 66 0.12 6.95 -24.44
C GLN A 66 -0.82 6.19 -23.50
N THR A 67 -0.65 6.35 -22.17
CA THR A 67 -1.54 5.74 -21.17
C THR A 67 -2.96 6.29 -21.28
N VAL A 68 -3.12 7.59 -21.57
CA VAL A 68 -4.42 8.20 -21.91
C VAL A 68 -5.06 7.46 -23.09
N ALA A 69 -4.35 7.38 -24.23
CA ALA A 69 -4.87 6.73 -25.44
C ALA A 69 -5.24 5.25 -25.21
N TYR A 70 -4.43 4.50 -24.47
CA TYR A 70 -4.75 3.11 -24.14
C TYR A 70 -5.94 3.00 -23.18
N THR A 71 -6.13 3.97 -22.29
CA THR A 71 -7.26 4.01 -21.35
C THR A 71 -8.56 4.35 -22.09
N GLU A 72 -8.53 5.23 -23.09
CA GLU A 72 -9.67 5.49 -23.98
C GLU A 72 -10.09 4.23 -24.76
N GLN A 73 -9.12 3.46 -25.27
CA GLN A 73 -9.39 2.18 -25.92
C GLN A 73 -10.00 1.17 -24.94
N ALA A 74 -9.49 1.11 -23.71
CA ALA A 74 -10.06 0.27 -22.66
C ALA A 74 -11.50 0.67 -22.31
N ILE A 75 -11.80 1.96 -22.26
CA ILE A 75 -13.17 2.47 -22.07
C ILE A 75 -14.09 1.98 -23.19
N ALA A 76 -13.68 2.09 -24.46
CA ALA A 76 -14.48 1.58 -25.58
C ALA A 76 -14.72 0.06 -25.48
N GLN A 77 -13.71 -0.71 -25.05
CA GLN A 77 -13.87 -2.15 -24.81
C GLN A 77 -14.89 -2.42 -23.68
N TYR A 78 -14.80 -1.69 -22.57
CA TYR A 78 -15.71 -1.85 -21.44
C TYR A 78 -17.14 -1.38 -21.75
N GLN A 79 -17.31 -0.34 -22.58
CA GLN A 79 -18.61 0.07 -23.12
C GLN A 79 -19.27 -1.06 -23.92
N ASN A 80 -18.51 -1.76 -24.76
CA ASN A 80 -19.02 -2.92 -25.51
C ASN A 80 -19.41 -4.08 -24.57
N ILE A 81 -18.61 -4.35 -23.54
CA ILE A 81 -18.94 -5.38 -22.53
C ILE A 81 -20.26 -5.01 -21.82
N VAL A 82 -20.42 -3.76 -21.38
CA VAL A 82 -21.66 -3.27 -20.76
C VAL A 82 -22.85 -3.38 -21.71
N ALA A 83 -22.69 -3.00 -22.97
CA ALA A 83 -23.74 -3.07 -23.98
C ALA A 83 -24.20 -4.51 -24.28
N GLN A 84 -23.33 -5.51 -24.05
CA GLN A 84 -23.63 -6.94 -24.16
C GLN A 84 -24.22 -7.54 -22.88
N GLY A 85 -24.52 -6.72 -21.87
CA GLY A 85 -25.10 -7.16 -20.59
C GLY A 85 -24.09 -7.33 -19.46
N GLY A 86 -22.80 -6.99 -19.67
CA GLY A 86 -21.76 -7.09 -18.66
C GLY A 86 -21.20 -8.50 -18.50
N TRP A 87 -20.86 -8.86 -17.25
CA TRP A 87 -20.44 -10.21 -16.88
C TRP A 87 -21.27 -10.72 -15.72
N GLU A 88 -21.53 -12.03 -15.72
CA GLU A 88 -22.17 -12.71 -14.59
C GLU A 88 -21.23 -12.73 -13.38
N PRO A 89 -21.76 -12.55 -12.15
CA PRO A 89 -20.99 -12.76 -10.93
C PRO A 89 -20.50 -14.21 -10.83
N VAL A 90 -19.29 -14.39 -10.32
CA VAL A 90 -18.75 -15.71 -9.99
C VAL A 90 -19.20 -16.07 -8.57
N PRO A 91 -19.79 -17.26 -8.34
CA PRO A 91 -20.14 -17.71 -7.00
C PRO A 91 -18.90 -17.73 -6.09
N ASP A 92 -19.00 -17.05 -4.95
CA ASP A 92 -17.91 -16.86 -3.99
C ASP A 92 -18.03 -17.79 -2.76
N THR A 93 -18.74 -18.91 -2.92
CA THR A 93 -19.12 -19.82 -1.83
C THR A 93 -17.96 -20.70 -1.33
N LYS A 94 -16.90 -20.84 -2.13
CA LYS A 94 -15.76 -21.73 -1.83
C LYS A 94 -14.48 -21.25 -2.47
N LYS A 95 -13.36 -21.72 -1.93
CA LYS A 95 -12.02 -21.47 -2.46
C LYS A 95 -11.81 -22.30 -3.73
N LEU A 96 -11.47 -21.64 -4.84
CA LEU A 96 -11.10 -22.29 -6.10
C LEU A 96 -9.58 -22.13 -6.34
N GLN A 97 -8.91 -23.21 -6.72
CA GLN A 97 -7.47 -23.26 -6.97
C GLN A 97 -7.13 -24.43 -7.89
N LEU A 98 -5.89 -24.48 -8.40
CA LEU A 98 -5.40 -25.52 -9.31
C LEU A 98 -5.72 -26.94 -8.80
N GLY A 99 -6.32 -27.75 -9.68
CA GLY A 99 -6.69 -29.14 -9.44
C GLY A 99 -8.11 -29.35 -8.90
N VAL A 100 -8.83 -28.29 -8.52
CA VAL A 100 -10.25 -28.38 -8.16
C VAL A 100 -11.09 -28.70 -9.40
N ILE A 101 -12.07 -29.58 -9.25
CA ILE A 101 -13.14 -29.80 -10.25
C ILE A 101 -14.45 -29.40 -9.58
N ASP A 102 -15.09 -28.38 -10.11
CA ASP A 102 -16.30 -27.81 -9.53
C ASP A 102 -17.15 -27.07 -10.57
N PRO A 103 -18.49 -27.15 -10.52
CA PRO A 103 -19.37 -26.41 -11.42
C PRO A 103 -19.12 -24.89 -11.44
N ASP A 104 -18.66 -24.30 -10.34
CA ASP A 104 -18.39 -22.86 -10.23
C ASP A 104 -17.16 -22.42 -11.05
N VAL A 105 -16.36 -23.36 -11.54
CA VAL A 105 -15.26 -23.04 -12.48
C VAL A 105 -15.79 -22.60 -13.85
N VAL A 106 -16.99 -23.05 -14.25
CA VAL A 106 -17.61 -22.65 -15.52
C VAL A 106 -17.94 -21.15 -15.56
N PRO A 107 -18.66 -20.55 -14.60
CA PRO A 107 -18.87 -19.11 -14.56
C PRO A 107 -17.56 -18.33 -14.38
N LEU A 108 -16.59 -18.85 -13.62
CA LEU A 108 -15.25 -18.26 -13.52
C LEU A 108 -14.56 -18.15 -14.89
N ARG A 109 -14.57 -19.22 -15.69
CA ARG A 109 -14.01 -19.22 -17.04
C ARG A 109 -14.68 -18.19 -17.93
N ARG A 110 -16.02 -18.13 -17.94
CA ARG A 110 -16.77 -17.11 -18.70
C ARG A 110 -16.34 -15.70 -18.28
N ARG A 111 -16.27 -15.45 -16.97
CA ARG A 111 -15.86 -14.15 -16.42
C ARG A 111 -14.46 -13.73 -16.87
N LEU A 112 -13.49 -14.64 -16.82
CA LEU A 112 -12.10 -14.41 -17.26
C LEU A 112 -11.98 -14.27 -18.78
N MET A 113 -12.82 -14.97 -19.54
CA MET A 113 -12.90 -14.85 -20.99
C MET A 113 -13.42 -13.49 -21.44
N VAL A 114 -14.45 -12.94 -20.76
CA VAL A 114 -15.00 -11.61 -21.05
C VAL A 114 -13.97 -10.50 -20.82
N SER A 115 -13.16 -10.60 -19.76
CA SER A 115 -12.08 -9.63 -19.51
C SER A 115 -10.78 -9.90 -20.26
N GLY A 116 -10.72 -10.95 -21.10
CA GLY A 116 -9.53 -11.29 -21.89
C GLY A 116 -8.37 -11.89 -21.06
N ASP A 117 -8.62 -12.33 -19.83
CA ASP A 117 -7.64 -13.04 -19.00
C ASP A 117 -7.50 -14.51 -19.42
N LEU A 118 -8.57 -15.10 -19.96
CA LEU A 118 -8.61 -16.47 -20.49
C LEU A 118 -8.98 -16.48 -21.97
N GLY A 119 -8.22 -17.21 -22.79
CA GLY A 119 -8.53 -17.36 -24.21
C GLY A 119 -9.80 -18.19 -24.45
N GLN A 120 -10.61 -17.80 -25.43
CA GLN A 120 -11.87 -18.49 -25.78
C GLN A 120 -11.66 -19.98 -26.12
N SER A 121 -10.49 -20.33 -26.68
CA SER A 121 -10.13 -21.71 -27.02
C SER A 121 -9.93 -22.62 -25.80
N ALA A 122 -9.86 -22.09 -24.58
CA ALA A 122 -9.72 -22.89 -23.35
C ALA A 122 -11.00 -23.65 -22.97
N GLY A 123 -12.14 -23.31 -23.57
CA GLY A 123 -13.42 -23.99 -23.34
C GLY A 123 -14.00 -23.81 -21.93
N LEU A 124 -15.19 -24.40 -21.72
CA LEU A 124 -15.97 -24.30 -20.48
C LEU A 124 -15.97 -25.62 -19.70
N SER A 125 -14.82 -25.97 -19.14
CA SER A 125 -14.66 -27.13 -18.26
C SER A 125 -14.94 -26.78 -16.79
N GLU A 126 -15.38 -27.74 -16.00
CA GLU A 126 -15.48 -27.65 -14.54
C GLU A 126 -14.11 -27.78 -13.84
N ALA A 127 -13.05 -28.15 -14.59
CA ALA A 127 -11.71 -28.26 -14.03
C ALA A 127 -11.01 -26.91 -13.93
N PHE A 128 -10.51 -26.59 -12.74
CA PHE A 128 -9.55 -25.52 -12.51
C PHE A 128 -8.16 -26.02 -12.92
N ASP A 129 -7.89 -25.92 -14.22
CA ASP A 129 -6.65 -26.38 -14.85
C ASP A 129 -5.57 -25.29 -14.87
N SER A 130 -4.43 -25.61 -15.49
CA SER A 130 -3.31 -24.67 -15.64
C SER A 130 -3.65 -23.40 -16.44
N TYR A 131 -4.66 -23.44 -17.33
CA TYR A 131 -5.08 -22.25 -18.08
C TYR A 131 -5.86 -21.30 -17.17
N VAL A 132 -6.77 -21.84 -16.35
CA VAL A 132 -7.51 -21.05 -15.36
C VAL A 132 -6.56 -20.49 -14.30
N ASP A 133 -5.62 -21.29 -13.79
CA ASP A 133 -4.59 -20.81 -12.85
C ASP A 133 -3.80 -19.62 -13.41
N ALA A 134 -3.30 -19.73 -14.64
CA ALA A 134 -2.58 -18.63 -15.29
C ALA A 134 -3.47 -17.39 -15.49
N ALA A 135 -4.74 -17.57 -15.89
CA ALA A 135 -5.69 -16.48 -16.07
C ALA A 135 -6.04 -15.78 -14.75
N VAL A 136 -6.22 -16.53 -13.66
CA VAL A 136 -6.47 -15.99 -12.32
C VAL A 136 -5.25 -15.23 -11.82
N LYS A 137 -4.03 -15.75 -12.00
CA LYS A 137 -2.80 -15.03 -11.64
C LYS A 137 -2.66 -13.71 -12.40
N ARG A 138 -2.99 -13.72 -13.70
CA ARG A 138 -3.03 -12.50 -14.53
C ARG A 138 -4.07 -11.51 -14.02
N PHE A 139 -5.29 -11.98 -13.72
CA PHE A 139 -6.35 -11.18 -13.13
C PHE A 139 -5.90 -10.55 -11.81
N GLN A 140 -5.36 -11.34 -10.88
CA GLN A 140 -4.88 -10.87 -9.59
C GLN A 140 -3.79 -9.80 -9.76
N ALA A 141 -2.80 -10.07 -10.61
CA ALA A 141 -1.71 -9.13 -10.87
C ALA A 141 -2.21 -7.78 -11.40
N ARG A 142 -3.13 -7.77 -12.38
CA ARG A 142 -3.67 -6.51 -12.93
C ARG A 142 -4.63 -5.78 -11.98
N HIS A 143 -5.10 -6.45 -10.91
CA HIS A 143 -5.89 -5.83 -9.84
C HIS A 143 -5.05 -5.44 -8.62
N GLY A 144 -3.71 -5.59 -8.67
CA GLY A 144 -2.82 -5.30 -7.55
C GLY A 144 -2.91 -6.31 -6.40
N LEU A 145 -3.49 -7.49 -6.64
CA LEU A 145 -3.59 -8.59 -5.68
C LEU A 145 -2.38 -9.54 -5.80
N PRO A 146 -2.04 -10.29 -4.73
CA PRO A 146 -1.09 -11.40 -4.82
C PRO A 146 -1.52 -12.40 -5.90
N SER A 147 -0.59 -12.71 -6.80
CA SER A 147 -0.83 -13.58 -7.96
C SER A 147 -0.58 -15.05 -7.63
N ASP A 148 -1.28 -15.56 -6.63
CA ASP A 148 -1.14 -16.94 -6.12
C ASP A 148 -1.99 -17.97 -6.89
N GLY A 149 -2.88 -17.53 -7.80
CA GLY A 149 -3.78 -18.40 -8.58
C GLY A 149 -4.96 -18.94 -7.78
N THR A 150 -5.18 -18.43 -6.59
CA THR A 150 -6.22 -18.87 -5.66
C THR A 150 -7.33 -17.82 -5.55
N LEU A 151 -8.58 -18.21 -5.80
CA LEU A 151 -9.72 -17.33 -5.50
C LEU A 151 -10.09 -17.38 -4.02
N GLY A 152 -9.66 -16.35 -3.29
CA GLY A 152 -10.16 -16.01 -1.96
C GLY A 152 -11.08 -14.80 -1.97
N GLN A 153 -11.51 -14.37 -0.78
CA GLN A 153 -12.44 -13.26 -0.55
C GLN A 153 -12.13 -12.00 -1.37
N TYR A 154 -10.87 -11.52 -1.35
CA TYR A 154 -10.46 -10.33 -2.11
C TYR A 154 -10.47 -10.53 -3.63
N SER A 155 -10.13 -11.73 -4.12
CA SER A 155 -10.19 -12.04 -5.55
C SER A 155 -11.64 -12.07 -6.03
N TYR A 156 -12.55 -12.69 -5.26
CA TYR A 156 -13.98 -12.69 -5.57
C TYR A 156 -14.58 -11.29 -5.54
N ALA A 157 -14.31 -10.51 -4.49
CA ALA A 157 -14.80 -9.14 -4.41
C ALA A 157 -14.33 -8.29 -5.61
N ALA A 158 -13.05 -8.38 -5.99
CA ALA A 158 -12.54 -7.68 -7.17
C ALA A 158 -13.20 -8.15 -8.48
N MET A 159 -13.47 -9.45 -8.60
CA MET A 159 -14.03 -10.10 -9.79
C MET A 159 -15.51 -9.78 -9.99
N ASN A 160 -16.24 -9.66 -8.88
CA ASN A 160 -17.68 -9.43 -8.82
C ASN A 160 -18.06 -7.94 -8.83
N VAL A 161 -17.11 -7.01 -8.87
CA VAL A 161 -17.38 -5.63 -9.30
C VAL A 161 -17.96 -5.66 -10.71
N SER A 162 -19.12 -5.05 -10.92
CA SER A 162 -19.84 -5.08 -12.20
C SER A 162 -19.07 -4.35 -13.31
N ALA A 163 -19.35 -4.71 -14.57
CA ALA A 163 -18.76 -4.04 -15.73
C ALA A 163 -19.08 -2.55 -15.78
N GLN A 164 -20.29 -2.18 -15.37
CA GLN A 164 -20.73 -0.79 -15.29
C GLN A 164 -19.88 0.02 -14.30
N VAL A 165 -19.63 -0.54 -13.11
CA VAL A 165 -18.81 0.13 -12.08
C VAL A 165 -17.35 0.25 -12.56
N ARG A 166 -16.77 -0.78 -13.18
CA ARG A 166 -15.42 -0.72 -13.72
C ARG A 166 -15.28 0.26 -14.89
N LEU A 167 -16.31 0.37 -15.74
CA LEU A 167 -16.36 1.39 -16.79
C LEU A 167 -16.34 2.80 -16.17
N GLY A 168 -17.15 3.04 -15.13
CA GLY A 168 -17.14 4.29 -14.38
C GLY A 168 -15.76 4.57 -13.77
N GLN A 169 -15.12 3.57 -13.17
CA GLN A 169 -13.77 3.69 -12.62
C GLN A 169 -12.75 4.13 -13.68
N LEU A 170 -12.79 3.55 -14.88
CA LEU A 170 -11.94 3.97 -15.99
C LEU A 170 -12.22 5.40 -16.45
N GLN A 171 -13.49 5.79 -16.54
CA GLN A 171 -13.89 7.14 -16.94
C GLN A 171 -13.42 8.20 -15.93
N THR A 172 -13.59 7.95 -14.63
CA THR A 172 -13.09 8.81 -13.56
C THR A 172 -11.57 8.98 -13.65
N ASN A 173 -10.84 7.88 -13.85
CA ASN A 173 -9.38 7.95 -13.93
C ASN A 173 -8.86 8.51 -15.26
N LEU A 174 -9.59 8.37 -16.37
CA LEU A 174 -9.25 9.06 -17.61
C LEU A 174 -9.21 10.58 -17.42
N GLN A 175 -10.15 11.14 -16.65
CA GLN A 175 -10.12 12.56 -16.31
C GLN A 175 -8.84 12.92 -15.54
N ARG A 176 -8.52 12.17 -14.48
CA ARG A 176 -7.30 12.39 -13.68
C ARG A 176 -6.01 12.25 -14.49
N LEU A 177 -5.99 11.30 -15.43
CA LEU A 177 -4.88 11.12 -16.38
C LEU A 177 -4.76 12.34 -17.30
N ASN A 178 -5.86 12.83 -17.87
CA ASN A 178 -5.86 14.00 -18.75
C ASN A 178 -5.41 15.29 -18.06
N GLU A 179 -5.68 15.45 -16.76
CA GLU A 179 -5.24 16.61 -15.98
C GLU A 179 -3.71 16.69 -15.83
N ARG A 180 -3.01 15.55 -15.94
CA ARG A 180 -1.57 15.43 -15.63
C ARG A 180 -0.71 14.95 -16.80
N ALA A 181 -1.28 14.28 -17.79
CA ALA A 181 -0.53 13.78 -18.93
C ALA A 181 0.12 14.93 -19.71
N GLY A 182 1.43 14.80 -19.97
CA GLY A 182 2.21 15.81 -20.69
C GLY A 182 2.69 16.99 -19.85
N THR A 183 2.35 17.09 -18.56
CA THR A 183 2.76 18.22 -17.69
C THR A 183 3.82 17.86 -16.65
N LEU A 184 4.14 16.57 -16.47
CA LEU A 184 5.06 16.08 -15.42
C LEU A 184 6.56 16.30 -15.73
N GLY A 185 6.89 16.70 -16.95
CA GLY A 185 8.26 16.86 -17.43
C GLY A 185 8.96 15.53 -17.74
N ASN A 186 10.24 15.61 -18.12
CA ASN A 186 10.99 14.45 -18.62
C ASN A 186 11.64 13.60 -17.53
N ARG A 187 11.73 14.10 -16.29
CA ARG A 187 12.35 13.40 -15.15
C ARG A 187 11.61 13.72 -13.87
N TYR A 188 10.96 12.73 -13.27
CA TYR A 188 10.14 12.92 -12.08
C TYR A 188 9.99 11.63 -11.26
N VAL A 189 9.48 11.79 -10.04
CA VAL A 189 9.01 10.69 -9.18
C VAL A 189 7.48 10.76 -9.09
N LEU A 190 6.81 9.65 -9.32
CA LEU A 190 5.36 9.52 -9.18
C LEU A 190 5.05 8.49 -8.10
N VAL A 191 4.21 8.85 -7.13
CA VAL A 191 3.59 7.91 -6.20
C VAL A 191 2.16 7.67 -6.65
N ASP A 192 1.86 6.43 -7.01
CA ASP A 192 0.49 5.93 -7.18
C ASP A 192 -0.03 5.47 -5.82
N ILE A 193 -0.93 6.27 -5.24
CA ILE A 193 -1.47 6.05 -3.89
C ILE A 193 -2.30 4.75 -3.84
N PRO A 194 -3.36 4.55 -4.66
CA PRO A 194 -4.11 3.29 -4.70
C PRO A 194 -3.25 2.05 -4.94
N GLY A 195 -2.25 2.16 -5.82
CA GLY A 195 -1.33 1.05 -6.11
C GLY A 195 -0.30 0.79 -5.02
N ALA A 196 -0.10 1.74 -4.11
CA ALA A 196 1.03 1.78 -3.19
C ALA A 196 2.35 1.46 -3.94
N GLN A 197 2.64 2.25 -4.97
CA GLN A 197 3.82 2.13 -5.82
C GLN A 197 4.49 3.49 -6.05
N VAL A 198 5.80 3.47 -6.27
CA VAL A 198 6.59 4.63 -6.69
C VAL A 198 7.27 4.35 -8.03
N GLU A 199 7.12 5.24 -9.00
CA GLU A 199 7.82 5.21 -10.28
C GLU A 199 8.83 6.36 -10.34
N ALA A 200 10.09 6.04 -10.64
CA ALA A 200 11.02 7.03 -11.17
C ALA A 200 10.92 6.99 -12.68
N VAL A 201 10.53 8.11 -13.29
CA VAL A 201 10.31 8.23 -14.73
C VAL A 201 11.39 9.12 -15.33
N GLU A 202 11.92 8.68 -16.46
CA GLU A 202 12.85 9.43 -17.27
C GLU A 202 12.59 9.20 -18.76
N ASN A 203 12.49 10.28 -19.53
CA ASN A 203 12.28 10.26 -20.98
C ASN A 203 11.11 9.34 -21.38
N ASP A 204 9.95 9.57 -20.75
CA ASP A 204 8.70 8.82 -20.93
C ASP A 204 8.80 7.31 -20.66
N ARG A 205 9.79 6.89 -19.85
CA ARG A 205 9.94 5.50 -19.43
C ARG A 205 10.12 5.40 -17.93
N VAL A 206 9.48 4.40 -17.34
CA VAL A 206 9.74 4.01 -15.95
C VAL A 206 11.11 3.34 -15.89
N VAL A 207 12.06 4.00 -15.22
CA VAL A 207 13.44 3.51 -15.04
C VAL A 207 13.63 2.79 -13.71
N LEU A 208 12.83 3.15 -12.70
CA LEU A 208 12.73 2.40 -11.43
C LEU A 208 11.27 2.30 -11.03
N ARG A 209 10.88 1.15 -10.45
CA ARG A 209 9.57 0.95 -9.83
C ARG A 209 9.77 0.29 -8.47
N HIS A 210 9.17 0.88 -7.45
CA HIS A 210 9.28 0.46 -6.07
C HIS A 210 7.90 0.18 -5.48
N THR A 211 7.80 -0.85 -4.64
CA THR A 211 6.66 -1.02 -3.75
C THR A 211 6.68 0.06 -2.69
N ALA A 212 5.51 0.60 -2.35
CA ALA A 212 5.34 1.60 -1.31
C ALA A 212 4.41 1.11 -0.18
N VAL A 213 4.43 1.83 0.94
CA VAL A 213 3.37 1.81 1.96
C VAL A 213 2.86 3.23 2.10
N VAL A 214 1.55 3.43 1.95
CA VAL A 214 0.89 4.75 2.02
C VAL A 214 -0.01 4.85 3.26
N GLY A 215 -0.67 6.00 3.42
CA GLY A 215 -1.50 6.33 4.58
C GLY A 215 -2.67 5.37 4.78
N LYS A 216 -3.07 5.20 6.04
CA LYS A 216 -4.35 4.55 6.41
C LYS A 216 -5.54 5.39 5.95
N ILE A 217 -6.74 4.80 5.94
CA ILE A 217 -7.99 5.48 5.57
C ILE A 217 -8.28 6.68 6.48
N ASP A 218 -7.97 6.58 7.77
CA ASP A 218 -8.14 7.65 8.77
C ASP A 218 -6.98 8.66 8.80
N ARG A 219 -5.93 8.42 7.99
CA ARG A 219 -4.69 9.21 7.90
C ARG A 219 -4.12 9.15 6.49
N GLN A 220 -4.94 9.59 5.53
CA GLN A 220 -4.69 9.44 4.10
C GLN A 220 -3.40 10.12 3.66
N THR A 221 -2.70 9.52 2.71
CA THR A 221 -1.63 10.21 1.97
C THR A 221 -2.27 11.29 1.10
N PRO A 222 -1.87 12.57 1.23
CA PRO A 222 -2.44 13.65 0.44
C PRO A 222 -1.93 13.61 -1.01
N ILE A 223 -2.66 14.27 -1.91
CA ILE A 223 -2.18 14.60 -3.25
C ILE A 223 -1.05 15.62 -3.13
N VAL A 224 0.05 15.39 -3.84
CA VAL A 224 1.25 16.25 -3.78
C VAL A 224 1.65 16.63 -5.20
N ASP A 225 2.04 17.89 -5.36
CA ASP A 225 2.71 18.44 -6.53
C ASP A 225 3.85 19.32 -6.00
N SER A 226 5.07 18.77 -6.00
CA SER A 226 6.22 19.41 -5.33
C SER A 226 7.53 19.02 -6.01
N LYS A 227 8.66 19.37 -5.40
CA LYS A 227 10.00 19.02 -5.85
C LYS A 227 10.85 18.54 -4.69
N ILE A 228 11.45 17.36 -4.86
CA ILE A 228 12.45 16.78 -3.96
C ILE A 228 13.67 17.69 -3.96
N ASN A 229 13.87 18.40 -2.87
CA ASN A 229 14.95 19.37 -2.72
C ASN A 229 16.03 18.90 -1.73
N GLU A 230 15.73 17.91 -0.89
CA GLU A 230 16.65 17.46 0.14
C GLU A 230 16.54 15.96 0.40
N ILE A 231 17.68 15.30 0.54
CA ILE A 231 17.81 13.94 1.07
C ILE A 231 18.49 14.05 2.43
N ILE A 232 17.93 13.42 3.46
CA ILE A 232 18.57 13.33 4.77
C ILE A 232 18.99 11.89 5.00
N VAL A 233 20.31 11.65 5.00
CA VAL A 233 20.90 10.34 5.34
C VAL A 233 20.95 10.20 6.85
N ASN A 234 20.58 9.02 7.36
CA ASN A 234 20.46 8.72 8.78
C ASN A 234 19.68 9.82 9.53
N PRO A 235 18.40 10.03 9.19
CA PRO A 235 17.63 11.15 9.74
C PRO A 235 17.33 10.97 11.23
N TYR A 236 17.31 12.06 11.99
CA TYR A 236 16.53 12.10 13.22
C TYR A 236 15.05 11.96 12.88
N TRP A 237 14.32 11.11 13.61
CA TRP A 237 12.86 11.08 13.50
C TRP A 237 12.24 11.94 14.59
N ASN A 238 11.51 12.97 14.17
CA ASN A 238 10.72 13.80 15.07
C ASN A 238 9.25 13.42 14.90
N ALA A 239 8.62 12.90 15.95
CA ALA A 239 7.23 12.44 15.85
C ALA A 239 6.30 13.66 15.70
N PRO A 240 5.46 13.71 14.66
CA PRO A 240 4.42 14.73 14.54
C PRO A 240 3.45 14.69 15.72
N VAL A 241 2.88 15.84 16.10
CA VAL A 241 1.91 15.95 17.20
C VAL A 241 0.74 14.97 17.03
N SER A 242 0.29 14.74 15.80
CA SER A 242 -0.77 13.77 15.49
C SER A 242 -0.39 12.33 15.85
N ILE A 243 0.88 11.93 15.66
CA ILE A 243 1.39 10.62 16.06
C ILE A 243 1.52 10.53 17.57
N VAL A 244 1.99 11.62 18.21
CA VAL A 244 2.07 11.71 19.67
C VAL A 244 0.71 11.42 20.28
N ARG A 245 -0.31 12.17 19.84
CA ARG A 245 -1.69 12.05 20.32
C ARG A 245 -2.30 10.68 20.03
N LYS A 246 -2.25 10.25 18.77
CA LYS A 246 -3.03 9.08 18.33
C LYS A 246 -2.35 7.73 18.62
N ASP A 247 -1.03 7.69 18.76
CA ASP A 247 -0.29 6.43 18.91
C ASP A 247 0.56 6.41 20.18
N ILE A 248 1.46 7.38 20.38
CA ILE A 248 2.45 7.33 21.47
C ILE A 248 1.79 7.44 22.84
N ILE A 249 0.85 8.37 23.04
CA ILE A 249 0.13 8.53 24.31
C ILE A 249 -0.62 7.22 24.68
N PRO A 250 -1.45 6.63 23.80
CA PRO A 250 -2.06 5.32 24.06
C PRO A 250 -1.06 4.21 24.39
N LEU A 251 0.10 4.18 23.73
CA LEU A 251 1.13 3.17 23.99
C LEU A 251 1.81 3.36 25.35
N MET A 252 2.14 4.61 25.72
CA MET A 252 2.70 4.94 27.03
C MET A 252 1.73 4.63 28.18
N ARG A 253 0.42 4.79 27.97
CA ARG A 253 -0.61 4.37 28.95
C ARG A 253 -0.62 2.85 29.17
N LYS A 254 -0.31 2.06 28.15
CA LYS A 254 -0.26 0.59 28.22
C LYS A 254 1.09 0.10 28.76
N ASP A 255 2.16 0.78 28.41
CA ASP A 255 3.54 0.37 28.66
C ASP A 255 4.42 1.61 28.94
N PRO A 256 4.71 1.93 30.22
CA PRO A 256 5.50 3.12 30.56
C PRO A 256 6.97 3.03 30.14
N ASN A 257 7.47 1.86 29.72
CA ASN A 257 8.83 1.72 29.19
C ASN A 257 8.90 1.96 27.67
N TYR A 258 7.76 2.17 27.01
CA TYR A 258 7.68 2.21 25.55
C TYR A 258 8.68 3.17 24.89
N LEU A 259 8.80 4.41 25.37
CA LEU A 259 9.75 5.37 24.78
C LEU A 259 11.20 4.95 24.98
N LYS A 260 11.52 4.39 26.15
CA LYS A 260 12.87 3.88 26.45
C LYS A 260 13.24 2.73 25.51
N ASP A 261 12.34 1.76 25.36
CA ASP A 261 12.54 0.58 24.51
C ASP A 261 12.62 0.96 23.03
N SER A 262 11.81 1.93 22.62
CA SER A 262 11.81 2.50 21.26
C SER A 262 12.95 3.51 21.02
N LYS A 263 13.78 3.80 22.04
CA LYS A 263 14.86 4.79 22.00
C LYS A 263 14.40 6.19 21.56
N ILE A 264 13.21 6.59 21.98
CA ILE A 264 12.64 7.91 21.74
C ILE A 264 12.93 8.77 22.96
N ARG A 265 13.54 9.92 22.72
CA ARG A 265 13.90 10.92 23.72
C ARG A 265 12.87 12.04 23.71
N LEU A 266 12.61 12.60 24.88
CA LEU A 266 11.62 13.65 25.08
C LEU A 266 12.31 14.96 25.41
N PHE A 267 11.97 16.04 24.71
CA PHE A 267 12.55 17.36 24.94
C PHE A 267 11.47 18.40 25.23
N ALA A 268 11.66 19.21 26.26
CA ALA A 268 10.83 20.36 26.57
C ALA A 268 11.05 21.50 25.55
N PRO A 269 10.13 22.49 25.50
CA PRO A 269 10.27 23.65 24.62
C PRO A 269 11.58 24.43 24.79
N ASP A 270 12.16 24.41 25.99
CA ASP A 270 13.47 25.02 26.31
C ASP A 270 14.67 24.17 25.86
N GLY A 271 14.42 22.99 25.30
CA GLY A 271 15.42 22.05 24.79
C GLY A 271 15.98 21.08 25.84
N SER A 272 15.57 21.18 27.11
CA SER A 272 15.98 20.23 28.14
C SER A 272 15.36 18.84 27.90
N GLU A 273 16.09 17.79 28.23
CA GLU A 273 15.58 16.41 28.13
C GLU A 273 14.70 16.10 29.34
N VAL A 274 13.55 15.49 29.09
CA VAL A 274 12.52 15.20 30.08
C VAL A 274 12.43 13.68 30.28
N ASP A 275 12.41 13.23 31.52
CA ASP A 275 12.15 11.83 31.84
C ASP A 275 10.67 11.50 31.53
N PRO A 276 10.37 10.55 30.63
CA PRO A 276 9.01 10.13 30.32
C PRO A 276 8.15 9.77 31.53
N LEU A 277 8.76 9.26 32.61
CA LEU A 277 8.03 8.87 33.84
C LEU A 277 7.53 10.06 34.65
N THR A 278 7.98 11.28 34.32
CA THR A 278 7.52 12.52 34.97
C THR A 278 6.34 13.18 34.25
N VAL A 279 5.97 12.67 33.07
CA VAL A 279 4.86 13.19 32.27
C VAL A 279 3.56 12.47 32.62
N ASP A 280 2.49 13.24 32.80
CA ASP A 280 1.15 12.68 32.94
C ASP A 280 0.61 12.24 31.57
N TRP A 281 0.70 10.94 31.29
CA TRP A 281 0.22 10.34 30.04
C TRP A 281 -1.31 10.21 29.99
N SER A 282 -2.05 10.45 31.08
CA SER A 282 -3.52 10.40 31.09
C SER A 282 -4.17 11.59 30.38
N THR A 283 -3.40 12.65 30.13
CA THR A 283 -3.81 13.86 29.42
C THR A 283 -3.09 13.98 28.07
N ASP A 284 -3.37 15.05 27.34
CA ASP A 284 -2.70 15.41 26.09
C ASP A 284 -1.49 16.34 26.33
N ASP A 285 -1.07 16.54 27.59
CA ASP A 285 0.06 17.39 27.98
C ASP A 285 1.37 16.99 27.30
N ALA A 286 1.48 15.72 26.90
CA ALA A 286 2.63 15.20 26.19
C ALA A 286 2.89 15.93 24.85
N GLU A 287 1.87 16.54 24.23
CA GLU A 287 1.97 17.22 22.93
C GLU A 287 2.89 18.45 22.92
N LYS A 288 3.14 19.06 24.08
CA LYS A 288 4.04 20.22 24.21
C LYS A 288 5.51 19.85 24.09
N TYR A 289 5.84 18.56 24.17
CA TYR A 289 7.20 18.06 24.08
C TYR A 289 7.54 17.61 22.66
N ARG A 290 8.83 17.72 22.33
CA ARG A 290 9.39 17.17 21.10
C ARG A 290 9.88 15.75 21.33
N PHE A 291 9.31 14.80 20.60
CA PHE A 291 9.73 13.40 20.59
C PHE A 291 10.72 13.19 19.47
N ARG A 292 11.94 12.78 19.83
CA ARG A 292 13.02 12.56 18.85
C ARG A 292 13.61 11.16 19.01
N GLN A 293 13.69 10.43 17.92
CA GLN A 293 14.48 9.22 17.81
C GLN A 293 15.79 9.55 17.08
N ASP A 294 16.91 9.16 17.68
CA ASP A 294 18.23 9.39 17.11
C ASP A 294 18.46 8.43 15.90
N PRO A 295 19.42 8.73 15.01
CA PRO A 295 19.67 7.89 13.84
C PRO A 295 20.09 6.46 14.21
N GLY A 296 19.69 5.48 13.40
CA GLY A 296 20.07 4.09 13.61
C GLY A 296 19.12 3.08 12.94
N ALA A 297 19.48 1.80 13.01
CA ALA A 297 18.73 0.73 12.33
C ALA A 297 17.29 0.53 12.85
N GLY A 298 16.98 0.98 14.07
CA GLY A 298 15.63 0.96 14.65
C GLY A 298 14.88 2.29 14.51
N ASN A 299 15.48 3.28 13.83
CA ASN A 299 14.82 4.56 13.58
C ASN A 299 13.59 4.35 12.67
N ALA A 300 12.47 5.03 12.93
CA ALA A 300 11.24 4.88 12.14
C ALA A 300 11.41 5.21 10.65
N MET A 301 12.39 6.05 10.32
CA MET A 301 12.80 6.39 8.95
C MET A 301 14.08 5.65 8.49
N ALA A 302 14.56 4.70 9.29
CA ALA A 302 15.76 3.90 9.07
C ALA A 302 16.93 4.71 8.49
N SER A 303 17.32 4.46 7.23
CA SER A 303 18.53 5.04 6.66
C SER A 303 18.32 6.37 5.91
N VAL A 304 17.09 6.71 5.50
CA VAL A 304 16.88 7.87 4.60
C VAL A 304 15.51 8.52 4.78
N LYS A 305 15.50 9.85 4.71
CA LYS A 305 14.31 10.67 4.43
C LYS A 305 14.50 11.40 3.09
N ILE A 306 13.50 11.31 2.22
CA ILE A 306 13.39 12.10 0.98
C ILE A 306 12.40 13.23 1.24
N ASN A 307 12.90 14.46 1.26
CA ASN A 307 12.19 15.64 1.70
C ASN A 307 11.82 16.54 0.51
N PHE A 308 10.67 17.21 0.63
CA PHE A 308 10.15 18.19 -0.33
C PHE A 308 9.20 19.14 0.42
N PRO A 309 8.96 20.36 -0.10
CA PRO A 309 7.94 21.25 0.45
C PRO A 309 6.55 20.59 0.43
N SER A 310 5.89 20.50 1.58
CA SER A 310 4.54 19.95 1.73
C SER A 310 3.78 20.71 2.82
N PRO A 311 2.58 21.27 2.53
CA PRO A 311 1.75 21.94 3.55
C PRO A 311 1.24 20.95 4.61
N ASP A 312 1.07 19.68 4.24
CA ASP A 312 0.64 18.59 5.14
C ASP A 312 1.81 17.96 5.92
N GLY A 313 3.05 18.41 5.66
CA GLY A 313 4.25 17.90 6.32
C GLY A 313 4.62 16.46 5.95
N VAL A 314 4.12 15.94 4.82
CA VAL A 314 4.43 14.58 4.35
C VAL A 314 5.77 14.51 3.62
N TYR A 315 6.38 13.33 3.62
CA TYR A 315 7.66 13.02 2.98
C TYR A 315 7.71 11.54 2.59
N MET A 316 8.75 11.13 1.84
CA MET A 316 9.04 9.71 1.61
C MET A 316 10.22 9.26 2.46
N HIS A 317 10.28 7.99 2.87
CA HIS A 317 11.37 7.51 3.73
C HIS A 317 11.60 5.99 3.66
N ASP A 318 12.74 5.55 4.19
CA ASP A 318 13.05 4.13 4.46
C ASP A 318 12.25 3.62 5.68
N THR A 319 12.25 2.31 5.93
CA THR A 319 11.62 1.74 7.14
C THR A 319 12.43 0.58 7.70
N PRO A 320 12.49 0.41 9.03
CA PRO A 320 13.11 -0.78 9.62
C PRO A 320 12.28 -2.04 9.34
N GLN A 321 10.99 -1.90 9.07
CA GLN A 321 10.07 -3.02 8.81
C GLN A 321 9.88 -3.34 7.33
N GLN A 322 10.84 -4.04 6.75
CA GLN A 322 10.77 -4.44 5.34
C GLN A 322 9.63 -5.41 5.03
N SER A 323 9.16 -6.18 6.03
CA SER A 323 8.03 -7.11 5.88
C SER A 323 6.72 -6.41 5.49
N LEU A 324 6.56 -5.12 5.78
CA LEU A 324 5.38 -4.35 5.38
C LEU A 324 5.18 -4.34 3.86
N PHE A 325 6.26 -4.37 3.08
CA PHE A 325 6.18 -4.38 1.62
C PHE A 325 5.64 -5.70 1.06
N GLY A 326 5.69 -6.79 1.85
CA GLY A 326 5.12 -8.08 1.49
C GLY A 326 3.62 -8.22 1.82
N LYS A 327 3.02 -7.25 2.52
CA LYS A 327 1.59 -7.28 2.81
C LYS A 327 0.77 -7.08 1.53
N MET A 328 -0.36 -7.78 1.46
CA MET A 328 -1.38 -7.55 0.44
C MET A 328 -1.86 -6.09 0.50
N MET A 329 -2.19 -5.64 1.72
CA MET A 329 -2.64 -4.28 1.99
C MET A 329 -1.48 -3.47 2.58
N ARG A 330 -1.08 -2.40 1.88
CA ARG A 330 0.08 -1.57 2.24
C ARG A 330 -0.34 -0.15 2.62
N PHE A 331 -1.36 -0.06 3.47
CA PHE A 331 -1.96 1.19 3.95
C PHE A 331 -1.73 1.34 5.46
N ASP A 332 -0.47 1.46 5.85
CA ASP A 332 -0.02 1.37 7.25
C ASP A 332 0.81 2.59 7.70
N SER A 333 0.65 3.71 7.01
CA SER A 333 1.31 4.99 7.34
C SER A 333 0.33 6.03 7.89
N SER A 334 0.87 7.13 8.40
CA SER A 334 0.11 8.33 8.78
C SER A 334 0.32 9.47 7.77
N GLY A 335 0.11 9.17 6.48
CA GLY A 335 0.22 10.13 5.37
C GLY A 335 1.55 10.12 4.63
N CYS A 336 2.68 9.90 5.30
CA CYS A 336 4.00 9.76 4.65
C CYS A 336 4.10 8.46 3.83
N VAL A 337 5.06 8.36 2.91
CA VAL A 337 5.21 7.19 2.03
C VAL A 337 6.51 6.44 2.35
N ARG A 338 6.40 5.16 2.72
CA ARG A 338 7.59 4.30 2.87
C ARG A 338 7.91 3.66 1.53
N VAL A 339 9.19 3.60 1.15
CA VAL A 339 9.61 3.12 -0.16
C VAL A 339 10.51 1.90 -0.03
N GLN A 340 10.15 0.79 -0.67
CA GLN A 340 10.98 -0.40 -0.75
C GLN A 340 12.22 -0.11 -1.60
N ASN A 341 13.39 -0.57 -1.20
CA ASN A 341 14.65 -0.33 -1.94
C ASN A 341 14.91 1.16 -2.19
N VAL A 342 14.54 2.02 -1.23
CA VAL A 342 14.65 3.48 -1.33
C VAL A 342 16.06 3.98 -1.70
N ARG A 343 17.10 3.19 -1.41
CA ARG A 343 18.50 3.52 -1.73
C ARG A 343 18.74 3.66 -3.24
N ASP A 344 18.09 2.85 -4.07
CA ASP A 344 18.22 2.94 -5.51
C ASP A 344 17.51 4.20 -6.05
N LEU A 345 16.32 4.50 -5.50
CA LEU A 345 15.60 5.75 -5.81
C LEU A 345 16.44 6.97 -5.43
N VAL A 346 17.03 6.98 -4.24
CA VAL A 346 17.88 8.08 -3.75
C VAL A 346 19.14 8.23 -4.61
N THR A 347 19.77 7.13 -4.99
CA THR A 347 20.91 7.14 -5.90
C THR A 347 20.53 7.75 -7.25
N TRP A 348 19.35 7.39 -7.78
CA TRP A 348 18.85 7.98 -9.00
C TRP A 348 18.52 9.48 -8.85
N ILE A 349 17.95 9.90 -7.71
CA ILE A 349 17.66 11.32 -7.41
C ILE A 349 18.96 12.14 -7.37
N LEU A 350 19.97 11.65 -6.63
CA LEU A 350 21.22 12.35 -6.36
C LEU A 350 22.27 12.25 -7.47
N ARG A 351 22.00 11.57 -8.58
CA ARG A 351 22.99 11.32 -9.65
C ARG A 351 23.66 12.59 -10.20
N ASP A 352 22.93 13.70 -10.21
CA ASP A 352 23.38 15.01 -10.71
C ASP A 352 23.87 15.93 -9.57
N THR A 353 23.86 15.44 -8.33
CA THR A 353 24.37 16.14 -7.14
C THR A 353 25.86 15.82 -6.97
N PRO A 354 26.77 16.81 -7.14
CA PRO A 354 28.21 16.56 -7.07
C PRO A 354 28.65 15.91 -5.75
N GLY A 355 29.54 14.93 -5.83
CA GLY A 355 30.06 14.20 -4.66
C GLY A 355 29.18 13.06 -4.16
N TRP A 356 27.93 12.95 -4.61
CA TRP A 356 26.98 11.93 -4.14
C TRP A 356 26.90 10.71 -5.06
N SER A 357 28.04 10.03 -5.25
CA SER A 357 28.06 8.72 -5.90
C SER A 357 27.35 7.66 -5.04
N ARG A 358 26.91 6.54 -5.64
CA ARG A 358 26.36 5.40 -4.89
C ARG A 358 27.28 4.95 -3.76
N GLN A 359 28.58 4.88 -4.02
CA GLN A 359 29.57 4.47 -3.02
C GLN A 359 29.65 5.47 -1.86
N HIS A 360 29.66 6.77 -2.14
CA HIS A 360 29.68 7.79 -1.10
C HIS A 360 28.39 7.77 -0.27
N PHE A 361 27.23 7.62 -0.91
CA PHE A 361 25.95 7.50 -0.24
C PHE A 361 25.89 6.29 0.72
N GLU A 362 26.34 5.11 0.28
CA GLU A 362 26.40 3.92 1.15
C GLU A 362 27.41 4.09 2.30
N ALA A 363 28.53 4.79 2.06
CA ALA A 363 29.49 5.14 3.12
C ALA A 363 28.86 6.10 4.15
N ALA A 364 28.10 7.09 3.70
CA ALA A 364 27.34 8.00 4.56
C ALA A 364 26.34 7.24 5.43
N ILE A 365 25.59 6.28 4.89
CA ILE A 365 24.71 5.41 5.69
C ILE A 365 25.52 4.64 6.74
N LYS A 366 26.64 4.03 6.35
CA LYS A 366 27.50 3.24 7.26
C LYS A 366 28.11 4.07 8.39
N SER A 367 28.35 5.37 8.17
CA SER A 367 28.87 6.26 9.22
C SER A 367 27.90 6.41 10.39
N GLY A 368 26.60 6.26 10.16
CA GLY A 368 25.55 6.56 11.14
C GLY A 368 25.34 8.05 11.40
N GLU A 369 26.13 8.93 10.78
CA GLU A 369 26.02 10.39 10.94
C GLU A 369 24.80 10.93 10.19
N ASN A 370 24.11 11.88 10.81
CA ASN A 370 23.02 12.60 10.18
C ASN A 370 23.57 13.58 9.13
N ILE A 371 23.29 13.33 7.86
CA ILE A 371 23.84 14.11 6.75
C ILE A 371 22.71 14.62 5.86
N PRO A 372 22.31 15.90 6.00
CA PRO A 372 21.43 16.57 5.05
C PRO A 372 22.15 16.84 3.72
N VAL A 373 21.48 16.58 2.62
CA VAL A 373 22.00 16.70 1.25
C VAL A 373 21.02 17.51 0.42
N GLN A 374 21.45 18.70 -0.01
CA GLN A 374 20.67 19.50 -0.95
C GLN A 374 20.77 18.89 -2.35
N VAL A 375 19.62 18.66 -2.98
CA VAL A 375 19.54 18.11 -4.34
C VAL A 375 19.80 19.25 -5.33
N THR A 376 20.89 19.15 -6.12
CA THR A 376 21.34 20.22 -7.03
C THR A 376 20.26 20.62 -8.04
N ASN A 377 19.57 19.64 -8.61
CA ASN A 377 18.46 19.84 -9.53
C ASN A 377 17.20 19.22 -8.91
N PRO A 378 16.37 19.98 -8.18
CA PRO A 378 15.22 19.43 -7.47
C PRO A 378 14.31 18.64 -8.41
N VAL A 379 14.01 17.40 -8.03
CA VAL A 379 13.27 16.45 -8.87
C VAL A 379 11.78 16.59 -8.61
N PRO A 380 10.93 16.88 -9.61
CA PRO A 380 9.47 16.88 -9.44
C PRO A 380 8.99 15.58 -8.80
N VAL A 381 8.08 15.72 -7.83
CA VAL A 381 7.42 14.60 -7.16
C VAL A 381 5.92 14.83 -7.12
N PHE A 382 5.19 13.81 -7.56
CA PHE A 382 3.75 13.84 -7.64
C PHE A 382 3.16 12.68 -6.86
N PHE A 383 2.25 12.93 -5.93
CA PHE A 383 1.44 11.88 -5.32
C PHE A 383 0.06 11.96 -5.94
N LEU A 384 -0.31 10.96 -6.73
CA LEU A 384 -1.56 10.95 -7.47
C LEU A 384 -2.41 9.76 -7.04
N TYR A 385 -3.72 9.91 -7.24
CA TYR A 385 -4.70 8.87 -6.96
C TYR A 385 -5.24 8.31 -8.28
N ILE A 386 -4.55 7.31 -8.84
CA ILE A 386 -4.93 6.67 -10.10
C ILE A 386 -5.27 5.20 -9.84
N SER A 387 -6.55 4.87 -9.78
CA SER A 387 -7.04 3.53 -9.43
C SER A 387 -7.40 2.67 -10.65
N ALA A 388 -7.43 3.24 -11.87
CA ALA A 388 -7.64 2.48 -13.10
C ALA A 388 -6.93 3.12 -14.29
N TRP A 389 -6.22 2.31 -15.09
CA TRP A 389 -5.51 2.78 -16.28
C TRP A 389 -5.19 1.61 -17.22
N SER A 390 -4.67 1.92 -18.40
CA SER A 390 -4.20 0.91 -19.36
C SER A 390 -2.80 1.24 -19.87
N THR A 391 -1.88 0.28 -19.84
CA THR A 391 -0.49 0.46 -20.32
C THR A 391 -0.18 -0.31 -21.59
N GLY A 392 -1.23 -0.75 -22.30
CA GLY A 392 -1.14 -1.40 -23.60
C GLY A 392 -2.47 -1.97 -24.07
N PRO A 393 -2.57 -2.43 -25.32
CA PRO A 393 -3.81 -2.99 -25.86
C PRO A 393 -4.32 -4.17 -25.03
N GLY A 394 -5.55 -4.07 -24.51
CA GLY A 394 -6.21 -5.13 -23.76
C GLY A 394 -5.63 -5.42 -22.36
N VAL A 395 -4.80 -4.53 -21.80
CA VAL A 395 -4.25 -4.67 -20.44
C VAL A 395 -4.76 -3.55 -19.56
N VAL A 396 -5.91 -3.78 -18.91
CA VAL A 396 -6.47 -2.83 -17.95
C VAL A 396 -6.02 -3.16 -16.53
N GLN A 397 -5.39 -2.18 -15.90
CA GLN A 397 -4.99 -2.19 -14.51
C GLN A 397 -6.10 -1.58 -13.66
N PHE A 398 -6.38 -2.22 -12.53
CA PHE A 398 -7.26 -1.69 -11.49
C PHE A 398 -6.55 -1.77 -10.15
N ARG A 399 -6.86 -0.83 -9.27
CA ARG A 399 -6.51 -0.85 -7.85
C ARG A 399 -7.75 -0.63 -7.04
N ASP A 400 -7.64 -1.00 -5.78
CA ASP A 400 -8.67 -0.76 -4.78
C ASP A 400 -8.89 0.75 -4.57
N ASP A 401 -10.14 1.19 -4.44
CA ASP A 401 -10.48 2.60 -4.15
C ASP A 401 -10.41 2.87 -2.65
N ILE A 402 -9.21 2.78 -2.11
CA ILE A 402 -8.92 2.68 -0.68
C ILE A 402 -9.40 3.88 0.14
N TYR A 403 -9.53 5.05 -0.50
CA TYR A 403 -9.99 6.30 0.11
C TYR A 403 -11.38 6.72 -0.40
N GLY A 404 -12.04 5.90 -1.22
CA GLY A 404 -13.39 6.17 -1.73
C GLY A 404 -13.46 7.36 -2.69
N LEU A 405 -12.38 7.68 -3.42
CA LEU A 405 -12.31 8.86 -4.28
C LEU A 405 -12.89 8.61 -5.68
N ASP A 406 -13.23 7.37 -6.03
CA ASP A 406 -13.85 7.03 -7.33
C ASP A 406 -15.38 7.11 -7.30
N GLY A 407 -15.98 7.24 -6.11
CA GLY A 407 -17.41 7.49 -5.93
C GLY A 407 -18.32 6.26 -6.01
N ALA A 408 -17.77 5.05 -5.96
CA ALA A 408 -18.54 3.80 -5.89
C ALA A 408 -18.02 2.90 -4.75
N ASN A 409 -18.92 2.49 -3.85
CA ASN A 409 -18.56 1.74 -2.64
C ASN A 409 -18.01 0.34 -2.97
N GLU A 410 -18.48 -0.27 -4.05
CA GLU A 410 -18.04 -1.58 -4.53
C GLU A 410 -16.57 -1.60 -4.96
N LEU A 411 -15.98 -0.42 -5.20
CA LEU A 411 -14.57 -0.28 -5.52
C LEU A 411 -13.67 -0.26 -4.28
N GLN A 412 -14.24 -0.07 -3.08
CA GLN A 412 -13.51 0.00 -1.80
C GLN A 412 -13.44 -1.40 -1.17
N ILE A 413 -12.81 -2.33 -1.87
CA ILE A 413 -12.78 -3.76 -1.58
C ILE A 413 -12.22 -4.03 -0.19
N THR A 414 -11.17 -3.32 0.24
CA THR A 414 -10.46 -3.67 1.48
C THR A 414 -10.91 -2.89 2.70
N SER A 415 -11.70 -1.83 2.51
CA SER A 415 -12.39 -1.14 3.59
C SER A 415 -13.78 -1.72 3.86
N ALA A 416 -14.38 -2.39 2.87
CA ALA A 416 -15.70 -3.01 2.97
C ALA A 416 -15.71 -4.47 3.45
N LEU A 417 -14.56 -5.16 3.39
CA LEU A 417 -14.36 -6.56 3.79
C LEU A 417 -13.49 -6.65 5.03
#